data_AF-A0A945AD85-F1
#
_entry.id   AF-A0A945AD85-F1
#
_cell.length_a   1.000
_cell.length_b   1.000
_cell.length_c   1.000
_cell.angle_alpha   90.00
_cell.angle_beta   90.00
_cell.angle_gamma   90.00
#
_symmetry.space_group_name_H-M   'P 1'
#
loop_
_entity.id
_entity.type
_entity.pdbx_description
1 polymer ?
#
loop_
_entity_poly.entity_id
_entity_poly.type
_entity_poly.pdbx_seq_one_letter_code
_entity_poly.pdbx_strand_id
1 'polypeptide(L)' 'MAATFEFGAVVGQPEADSAAVSVLKKGGNAVDAAVTAALLSGVVAPQSSGIGGFGGFMTVCI' A
#
# COMPACT_ATOMS: atom_id res chain seq x y z
N MET A 1 11.50 2.09 -4.72
CA MET A 1 11.53 3.56 -4.83
C MET A 1 10.23 4.05 -4.21
N ALA A 2 10.28 4.90 -3.17
CA ALA A 2 9.08 5.39 -2.50
C ALA A 2 8.23 6.25 -3.44
N ALA A 3 6.91 6.04 -3.45
CA ALA A 3 5.99 6.96 -4.12
C ALA A 3 5.53 8.03 -3.12
N THR A 4 5.54 9.30 -3.53
CA THR A 4 5.28 10.43 -2.64
C THR A 4 4.08 11.27 -3.11
N PHE A 5 3.39 11.86 -2.14
CA PHE A 5 2.41 12.93 -2.32
C PHE A 5 2.81 14.10 -1.42
N GLU A 6 2.26 15.30 -1.67
CA GLU A 6 2.65 16.55 -1.01
C GLU A 6 2.68 16.46 0.54
N PHE A 7 1.79 15.67 1.14
CA PHE A 7 1.69 15.51 2.60
C PHE A 7 1.91 14.08 3.09
N GLY A 8 2.57 13.22 2.30
CA GLY A 8 2.88 11.85 2.75
C GLY A 8 3.50 10.94 1.70
N ALA A 9 3.80 9.70 2.08
CA ALA A 9 4.52 8.77 1.23
C ALA A 9 4.05 7.33 1.44
N VAL A 10 4.24 6.49 0.41
CA VAL A 10 4.04 5.04 0.46
C VAL A 10 5.32 4.37 -0.02
N VAL A 11 5.78 3.35 0.71
CA VAL A 11 7.04 2.65 0.44
C VAL A 11 6.83 1.15 0.51
N GLY A 12 7.18 0.45 -0.56
CA GLY A 12 6.98 -0.99 -0.68
C GLY A 12 7.24 -1.49 -2.10
N GLN A 13 6.23 -2.15 -2.68
CA GLN A 13 6.26 -2.64 -4.05
C GLN A 13 6.01 -1.48 -5.03
N PRO A 14 6.89 -1.21 -6.02
CA PRO A 14 6.82 0.02 -6.83
C PRO A 14 5.47 0.28 -7.51
N GLU A 15 4.86 -0.77 -8.07
CA GLU A 15 3.56 -0.71 -8.74
C GLU A 15 2.43 -0.47 -7.73
N ALA A 16 2.53 -1.06 -6.54
CA ALA A 16 1.57 -0.89 -5.45
C ALA A 16 1.67 0.50 -4.82
N ASP A 17 2.88 1.03 -4.64
CA ASP A 17 3.16 2.35 -4.09
C ASP A 17 2.52 3.45 -4.96
N SER A 18 2.65 3.29 -6.28
CA SER A 18 2.07 4.22 -7.27
C SER A 18 0.54 4.27 -7.18
N ALA A 19 -0.10 3.11 -7.03
CA ALA A 19 -1.55 3.03 -6.86
C ALA A 19 -2.01 3.57 -5.51
N ALA A 20 -1.31 3.26 -4.43
CA ALA A 20 -1.61 3.73 -3.08
C ALA A 20 -1.46 5.26 -2.96
N VAL A 21 -0.44 5.85 -3.59
CA VAL A 21 -0.31 7.31 -3.69
C VAL A 21 -1.46 7.92 -4.48
N SER A 22 -1.98 7.24 -5.51
CA SER A 22 -3.16 7.72 -6.23
C SER A 22 -4.41 7.78 -5.32
N VAL A 23 -4.50 6.92 -4.31
CA VAL A 23 -5.58 6.92 -3.31
C VAL A 23 -5.43 8.09 -2.34
N LEU A 24 -4.21 8.36 -1.86
CA LEU A 24 -3.91 9.56 -1.06
C LEU A 24 -4.26 10.84 -1.82
N LYS A 25 -3.91 10.92 -3.11
CA LYS A 25 -4.28 12.04 -3.99
C LYS A 25 -5.79 12.21 -4.21
N LYS A 26 -6.57 11.13 -4.07
CA LYS A 26 -8.04 11.15 -4.14
C LYS A 26 -8.71 11.50 -2.81
N GLY A 27 -7.93 11.85 -1.78
CA GLY A 27 -8.44 12.18 -0.45
C GLY A 27 -8.64 10.97 0.47
N GLY A 28 -8.12 9.80 0.10
CA GLY A 28 -8.07 8.63 0.98
C GLY A 28 -7.08 8.84 2.13
N ASN A 29 -7.31 8.15 3.24
CA ASN A 29 -6.45 8.21 4.42
C ASN A 29 -5.27 7.20 4.33
N ALA A 30 -4.41 7.18 5.35
CA ALA A 30 -3.26 6.26 5.41
C ALA A 30 -3.66 4.77 5.41
N VAL A 31 -4.82 4.42 5.97
CA VAL A 31 -5.35 3.06 5.98
C VAL A 31 -5.83 2.66 4.57
N ASP A 32 -6.53 3.54 3.86
CA ASP A 32 -6.99 3.29 2.47
C ASP A 32 -5.79 3.05 1.53
N ALA A 33 -4.74 3.85 1.70
CA ALA A 33 -3.48 3.69 0.98
C ALA A 33 -2.79 2.36 1.33
N ALA A 34 -2.73 1.99 2.62
CA ALA A 34 -2.15 0.73 3.06
C ALA A 34 -2.90 -0.50 2.53
N VAL A 35 -4.24 -0.48 2.52
CA VAL A 35 -5.08 -1.55 1.96
C VAL A 35 -4.85 -1.68 0.45
N THR A 36 -4.80 -0.55 -0.25
CA THR A 36 -4.51 -0.53 -1.70
C THR A 36 -3.14 -1.13 -1.99
N ALA A 37 -2.11 -0.70 -1.25
CA ALA A 37 -0.75 -1.22 -1.41
C ALA A 37 -0.68 -2.72 -1.12
N ALA A 38 -1.34 -3.19 -0.05
CA ALA A 38 -1.32 -4.61 0.34
C ALA A 38 -1.99 -5.51 -0.71
N LEU A 39 -3.16 -5.12 -1.21
CA LEU A 39 -3.89 -5.87 -2.23
C LEU A 39 -3.14 -5.89 -3.57
N LEU A 40 -2.63 -4.75 -4.02
CA LEU A 40 -1.84 -4.72 -5.26
C LEU A 40 -0.53 -5.51 -5.12
N SER A 41 0.14 -5.42 -3.98
CA SER A 41 1.33 -6.22 -3.67
C SER A 41 1.06 -7.72 -3.77
N GLY A 42 -0.15 -8.17 -3.42
CA GLY A 42 -0.58 -9.56 -3.60
C GLY A 42 -0.71 -10.00 -5.06
N VAL A 43 -0.89 -9.05 -5.99
CA VAL A 43 -0.97 -9.32 -7.43
C VAL A 43 0.40 -9.22 -8.09
N VAL A 44 1.19 -8.18 -7.76
CA VAL A 44 2.48 -7.91 -8.42
C VAL A 44 3.65 -8.68 -7.80
N ALA A 45 3.54 -9.06 -6.52
CA ALA A 45 4.54 -9.82 -5.79
C ALA A 45 3.92 -11.03 -5.06
N PRO A 46 3.31 -11.99 -5.79
CA PRO A 46 2.57 -13.11 -5.22
C PRO A 46 3.42 -14.05 -4.36
N GLN A 47 4.73 -14.10 -4.60
CA GLN A 47 5.70 -14.86 -3.79
C GLN A 47 5.91 -14.26 -2.39
N SER A 48 5.57 -12.99 -2.19
CA SER A 48 5.81 -12.25 -0.94
C SER A 48 4.52 -11.87 -0.21
N SER A 49 3.44 -11.61 -0.94
CA SER A 49 2.16 -11.19 -0.40
C SER A 49 1.03 -11.88 -1.14
N GLY A 50 -0.09 -12.15 -0.47
CA GLY A 50 -1.25 -12.76 -1.10
C GLY A 50 -2.43 -12.87 -0.14
N ILE A 51 -3.64 -12.88 -0.70
CA ILE A 51 -4.90 -12.95 0.07
C ILE A 51 -5.05 -14.23 0.90
N GLY A 52 -4.40 -15.32 0.47
CA GLY A 52 -4.44 -16.63 1.12
C GLY A 52 -3.19 -16.96 1.96
N GLY A 53 -2.34 -15.97 2.27
CA GLY A 53 -1.12 -16.20 3.08
C GLY A 53 -1.42 -16.66 4.52
N PHE A 54 -0.40 -16.69 5.39
CA PHE A 54 -0.59 -16.95 6.83
C PHE A 54 -1.23 -15.75 7.60
N GLY A 55 -1.47 -14.64 6.91
CA GLY A 55 -1.86 -13.36 7.49
C GLY A 55 -0.69 -12.39 7.64
N GLY A 56 -0.97 -11.20 8.14
CA GLY A 56 0.01 -10.15 8.38
C GLY A 56 -0.44 -9.23 9.51
N PHE A 57 0.38 -8.26 9.86
CA PHE A 57 0.10 -7.30 10.93
C PHE A 57 0.05 -5.89 10.37
N MET A 58 -0.95 -5.12 10.79
CA MET A 58 -1.02 -3.69 10.54
C MET A 58 -0.91 -2.98 11.88
N THR A 59 0.08 -2.09 11.99
CA THR A 59 0.18 -1.17 13.13
C THR A 59 -0.27 0.22 12.66
N VAL A 60 -1.08 0.89 13.48
CA VAL A 60 -1.63 2.20 13.15
C VAL A 60 -1.33 3.13 14.32
N CYS A 61 -0.70 4.26 14.00
CA CYS A 61 -0.55 5.38 14.92
C CYS A 61 -1.69 6.37 14.62
N ILE A 62 -2.39 6.79 15.67
CA ILE A 62 -3.47 7.78 15.59
C ILE A 62 -2.97 9.17 15.98
#